data_AF-A0A496AVZ3-F1
#
_entry.id   AF-A0A496AVZ3-F1
#
_cell.length_a   1.000
_cell.length_b   1.000
_cell.length_c   1.000
_cell.angle_alpha   90.00
_cell.angle_beta   90.00
_cell.angle_gamma   90.00
#
_symmetry.space_group_name_H-M   'P 1'
#
loop_
_entity.id
_entity.type
_entity.pdbx_description
1 polymer ?
#
loop_
_entity_poly.entity_id
_entity_poly.type
_entity_poly.pdbx_seq_one_letter_code
_entity_poly.pdbx_strand_id
1 'polypeptide(L)'
;MTPNIMALPPMAFCDWARPFVEGSLFAVRERMVILLAQGAGRGKLEMEFSEFFEEYCGLAFLFEPSEKSLLVTLDECAAFSHLKCRVKDVETHRKTSPAGRIARRTGGGILGAPSPEIKVSALSDADFRALIETLVNWPLFAARKRVVKLLDTVSELGENTGLPASPQFPSTFVEARGQSAFLEFFVCYLELEQFLEDYDYDADEHLALRPEVAERLERSAAAVEAGTAELTPLAEVAKELGIELQLRKPKNKRLFRSART
;
A
#
# COMPACT_ATOMS: atom_id res chain seq x y z
N MET A 1 11.96 12.85 6.33
CA MET A 1 13.20 12.18 6.77
C MET A 1 12.76 11.08 7.69
N THR A 2 12.91 9.83 7.28
CA THR A 2 12.39 8.67 8.05
C THR A 2 13.37 8.33 9.17
N PRO A 3 12.90 8.08 10.41
CA PRO A 3 13.79 7.76 11.51
C PRO A 3 14.58 6.46 11.26
N ASN A 4 15.81 6.41 11.78
CA ASN A 4 16.51 5.14 11.98
C ASN A 4 15.84 4.44 13.17
N ILE A 5 15.11 3.35 12.90
CA ILE A 5 14.31 2.66 13.91
C ILE A 5 15.16 2.09 15.05
N MET A 6 16.44 1.79 14.79
CA MET A 6 17.38 1.26 15.77
C MET A 6 17.81 2.33 16.79
N ALA A 7 17.68 3.61 16.42
CA ALA A 7 18.02 4.75 17.27
C ALA A 7 16.79 5.36 17.97
N LEU A 8 15.58 4.85 17.71
CA LEU A 8 14.38 5.36 18.35
C LEU A 8 14.31 4.93 19.82
N PRO A 9 13.99 5.84 20.75
CA PRO A 9 13.58 5.47 22.09
C PRO A 9 12.37 4.52 22.07
N PRO A 10 12.16 3.71 23.11
CA PRO A 10 11.20 2.60 23.08
C PRO A 10 9.78 3.04 22.76
N MET A 11 9.28 4.06 23.45
CA MET A 11 7.94 4.60 23.20
C MET A 11 7.81 5.23 21.82
N ALA A 12 8.85 5.94 21.35
CA ALA A 12 8.86 6.50 20.01
C ALA A 12 8.87 5.42 18.91
N PHE A 13 9.55 4.29 19.15
CA PHE A 13 9.48 3.11 18.29
C PHE A 13 8.08 2.51 18.30
N CYS A 14 7.47 2.36 19.48
CA CYS A 14 6.10 1.83 19.59
C CYS A 14 5.11 2.69 18.82
N ASP A 15 5.12 4.01 19.04
CA ASP A 15 4.24 4.95 18.36
C ASP A 15 4.46 4.94 16.84
N TRP A 16 5.71 4.82 16.41
CA TRP A 16 6.06 4.74 14.99
C TRP A 16 5.65 3.42 14.33
N ALA A 17 5.84 2.28 15.01
CA ALA A 17 5.59 0.95 14.46
C ALA A 17 4.10 0.57 14.47
N ARG A 18 3.32 1.13 15.40
CA ARG A 18 1.92 0.77 15.65
C ARG A 18 1.00 0.88 14.40
N PRO A 19 1.04 1.96 13.60
CA PRO A 19 0.19 2.09 12.42
C PRO A 19 0.36 0.95 11.40
N PHE A 20 1.56 0.38 11.28
CA PHE A 20 1.84 -0.72 10.34
C PHE A 20 1.18 -2.04 10.75
N VAL A 21 0.96 -2.25 12.05
CA VAL A 21 0.46 -3.53 12.59
C VAL A 21 -0.98 -3.45 13.10
N GLU A 22 -1.58 -2.27 13.13
CA GLU A 22 -2.98 -2.05 13.52
C GLU A 22 -3.92 -1.80 12.32
N GLY A 23 -3.41 -1.81 11.09
CA GLY A 23 -4.22 -1.61 9.88
C GLY A 23 -5.36 -2.62 9.69
N SER A 24 -6.38 -2.24 8.94
CA SER A 24 -7.60 -3.05 8.71
C SER A 24 -7.33 -4.34 7.95
N LEU A 25 -6.24 -4.42 7.16
CA LEU A 25 -5.78 -5.64 6.47
C LEU A 25 -5.85 -6.89 7.35
N PHE A 26 -5.46 -6.78 8.62
CA PHE A 26 -5.44 -7.92 9.55
C PHE A 26 -6.85 -8.38 9.93
N ALA A 27 -7.81 -7.46 10.02
CA ALA A 27 -9.21 -7.80 10.26
C ALA A 27 -9.83 -8.45 9.01
N VAL A 28 -9.54 -7.93 7.81
CA VAL A 28 -9.99 -8.52 6.55
C VAL A 28 -9.51 -9.97 6.43
N ARG A 29 -8.23 -10.23 6.73
CA ARG A 29 -7.67 -11.57 6.73
C ARG A 29 -8.45 -12.55 7.61
N GLU A 30 -8.86 -12.13 8.81
CA GLU A 30 -9.65 -13.00 9.69
C GLU A 30 -11.03 -13.33 9.09
N ARG A 31 -11.69 -12.36 8.44
CA ARG A 31 -12.96 -12.61 7.74
C ARG A 31 -12.79 -13.58 6.57
N MET A 32 -11.72 -13.43 5.78
CA MET A 32 -11.39 -14.36 4.69
C MET A 32 -11.15 -15.78 5.19
N VAL A 33 -10.44 -15.96 6.32
CA VAL A 33 -10.24 -17.28 6.94
C VAL A 33 -11.56 -17.92 7.35
N ILE A 34 -12.47 -17.13 7.95
CA ILE A 34 -13.80 -17.61 8.34
C ILE A 34 -14.58 -18.07 7.10
N LEU A 35 -14.57 -17.28 6.02
CA LEU A 35 -15.25 -17.66 4.76
C LEU A 35 -14.66 -18.93 4.14
N LEU A 36 -13.34 -19.08 4.13
CA LEU A 36 -12.69 -20.31 3.66
C LEU A 36 -13.14 -21.52 4.49
N ALA A 37 -13.11 -21.42 5.82
CA ALA A 37 -13.53 -22.49 6.72
C ALA A 37 -15.01 -22.88 6.55
N GLN A 38 -15.86 -21.93 6.17
CA GLN A 38 -17.29 -22.15 5.89
C GLN A 38 -17.55 -22.71 4.49
N GLY A 39 -16.53 -22.89 3.64
CA GLY A 39 -16.72 -23.31 2.26
C GLY A 39 -17.47 -22.26 1.42
N ALA A 40 -17.27 -20.97 1.71
CA ALA A 40 -17.94 -19.89 0.99
C ALA A 40 -17.65 -19.95 -0.52
N GLY A 41 -18.66 -19.63 -1.32
CA GLY A 41 -18.54 -19.53 -2.77
C GLY A 41 -17.78 -18.28 -3.22
N ARG A 42 -17.35 -18.29 -4.49
CA ARG A 42 -16.50 -17.27 -5.11
C ARG A 42 -16.91 -15.83 -4.82
N GLY A 43 -18.17 -15.45 -5.06
CA GLY A 43 -18.60 -14.06 -4.90
C GLY A 43 -18.40 -13.47 -3.50
N LYS A 44 -18.50 -14.28 -2.43
CA LYS A 44 -18.20 -13.81 -1.07
C LYS A 44 -16.70 -13.64 -0.85
N LEU A 45 -15.90 -14.54 -1.43
CA LEU A 45 -14.44 -14.47 -1.34
C LEU A 45 -13.88 -13.31 -2.17
N GLU A 46 -14.46 -13.01 -3.34
CA GLU A 46 -14.09 -11.85 -4.17
C GLU A 46 -14.34 -10.53 -3.47
N MET A 47 -15.47 -10.38 -2.76
CA MET A 47 -15.73 -9.18 -1.96
C MET A 47 -14.66 -8.94 -0.89
N GLU A 48 -14.34 -9.95 -0.09
CA GLU A 48 -13.31 -9.79 0.95
C GLU A 48 -11.90 -9.68 0.36
N PHE A 49 -11.64 -10.31 -0.79
CA PHE A 49 -10.38 -10.15 -1.51
C PHE A 49 -10.19 -8.72 -2.04
N SER A 50 -11.26 -8.08 -2.53
CA SER A 50 -11.24 -6.67 -2.92
C SER A 50 -10.80 -5.79 -1.76
N GLU A 51 -11.42 -5.95 -0.59
CA GLU A 51 -11.07 -5.18 0.61
C GLU A 51 -9.65 -5.51 1.07
N PHE A 52 -9.23 -6.77 0.97
CA PHE A 52 -7.87 -7.18 1.31
C PHE A 52 -6.83 -6.46 0.44
N PHE A 53 -7.09 -6.36 -0.87
CA PHE A 53 -6.17 -5.72 -1.79
C PHE A 53 -6.08 -4.21 -1.56
N GLU A 54 -7.20 -3.55 -1.30
CA GLU A 54 -7.24 -2.12 -0.92
C GLU A 54 -6.43 -1.87 0.37
N GLU A 55 -6.65 -2.69 1.39
CA GLU A 55 -5.96 -2.59 2.67
C GLU A 55 -4.46 -2.92 2.57
N TYR A 56 -4.10 -3.86 1.69
CA TYR A 56 -2.71 -4.12 1.33
C TYR A 56 -2.06 -2.90 0.67
N CYS A 57 -2.75 -2.23 -0.25
CA CYS A 57 -2.29 -0.98 -0.85
C CYS A 57 -2.07 0.09 0.22
N GLY A 58 -2.99 0.21 1.19
CA GLY A 58 -2.84 1.08 2.35
C GLY A 58 -1.56 0.80 3.14
N LEU A 59 -1.30 -0.48 3.47
CA LEU A 59 -0.07 -0.89 4.14
C LEU A 59 1.18 -0.56 3.31
N ALA A 60 1.13 -0.77 2.00
CA ALA A 60 2.24 -0.45 1.10
C ALA A 60 2.55 1.05 1.08
N PHE A 61 1.52 1.92 1.04
CA PHE A 61 1.71 3.36 1.12
C PHE A 61 2.30 3.81 2.47
N LEU A 62 2.00 3.11 3.56
CA LEU A 62 2.64 3.36 4.87
C LEU A 62 4.14 3.01 4.84
N PHE A 63 4.52 1.94 4.14
CA PHE A 63 5.92 1.52 4.03
C PHE A 63 6.74 2.37 3.07
N GLU A 64 6.14 2.95 2.04
CA GLU A 64 6.84 3.70 0.98
C GLU A 64 7.84 4.76 1.52
N PRO A 65 7.49 5.64 2.48
CA PRO A 65 8.42 6.63 2.99
C PRO A 65 9.59 6.00 3.76
N SER A 66 9.42 4.79 4.27
CA SER A 66 10.34 4.14 5.20
C SER A 66 11.16 3.02 4.59
N GLU A 67 10.76 2.49 3.43
CA GLU A 67 11.38 1.32 2.78
C GLU A 67 12.90 1.45 2.71
N LYS A 68 13.41 2.54 2.14
CA LYS A 68 14.85 2.77 1.99
C LYS A 68 15.61 2.76 3.33
N SER A 69 15.04 3.38 4.37
CA SER A 69 15.67 3.44 5.70
C SER A 69 15.75 2.06 6.35
N LEU A 70 14.68 1.28 6.20
CA LEU A 70 14.60 -0.10 6.71
C LEU A 70 15.56 -1.04 5.99
N LEU A 71 15.69 -0.90 4.66
CA LEU A 71 16.66 -1.65 3.87
C LEU A 71 18.11 -1.33 4.27
N VAL A 72 18.45 -0.06 4.48
CA VAL A 72 19.77 0.33 4.99
C VAL A 72 20.04 -0.25 6.38
N THR A 73 19.04 -0.22 7.27
CA THR A 73 19.15 -0.81 8.61
C THR A 73 19.46 -2.31 8.56
N LEU A 74 18.79 -3.04 7.65
CA LEU A 74 19.06 -4.45 7.41
C LEU A 74 20.47 -4.67 6.87
N ASP A 75 20.93 -3.83 5.94
CA ASP A 75 22.25 -4.00 5.31
C ASP A 75 23.40 -3.74 6.29
N GLU A 76 23.30 -2.71 7.14
CA GLU A 76 24.35 -2.31 8.08
C GLU A 76 24.52 -3.28 9.27
N CYS A 77 23.47 -4.01 9.67
CA CYS A 77 23.51 -4.85 10.87
C CYS A 77 23.81 -6.32 10.55
N ALA A 78 24.97 -6.84 10.99
CA ALA A 78 25.39 -8.22 10.73
C ALA A 78 24.45 -9.29 11.32
N ALA A 79 23.73 -8.97 12.41
CA ALA A 79 22.79 -9.89 13.06
C ALA A 79 21.58 -10.27 12.18
N PHE A 80 21.29 -9.48 11.15
CA PHE A 80 20.16 -9.70 10.25
C PHE A 80 20.54 -10.39 8.93
N SER A 81 21.65 -11.14 8.89
CA SER A 81 22.10 -11.86 7.68
C SER A 81 21.01 -12.71 7.01
N HIS A 82 20.20 -13.41 7.81
CA HIS A 82 19.08 -14.21 7.30
C HIS A 82 17.99 -13.36 6.62
N LEU A 83 17.67 -12.18 7.17
CA LEU A 83 16.73 -11.24 6.57
C LEU A 83 17.29 -10.62 5.30
N LYS A 84 18.60 -10.30 5.27
CA LYS A 84 19.28 -9.80 4.07
C LYS A 84 19.23 -10.80 2.93
N CYS A 85 19.39 -12.10 3.19
CA CYS A 85 19.25 -13.13 2.17
C CYS A 85 17.86 -13.10 1.53
N ARG A 86 16.81 -13.05 2.35
CA ARG A 86 15.42 -12.95 1.89
C ARG A 86 15.15 -11.67 1.08
N VAL A 87 15.71 -10.53 1.52
CA VAL A 87 15.62 -9.28 0.74
C VAL A 87 16.32 -9.41 -0.62
N LYS A 88 17.50 -10.03 -0.68
CA LYS A 88 18.18 -10.29 -1.96
C LYS A 88 17.38 -11.21 -2.88
N ASP A 89 16.72 -12.22 -2.32
CA ASP A 89 15.84 -13.10 -3.08
C ASP A 89 14.68 -12.29 -3.68
N VAL A 90 14.05 -11.43 -2.87
CA VAL A 90 13.01 -10.50 -3.35
C VAL A 90 13.55 -9.58 -4.45
N GLU A 91 14.70 -8.93 -4.27
CA GLU A 91 15.32 -8.05 -5.26
C GLU A 91 15.67 -8.76 -6.57
N THR A 92 16.06 -10.04 -6.50
CA THR A 92 16.40 -10.85 -7.67
C THR A 92 15.18 -11.20 -8.52
N HIS A 93 14.02 -11.39 -7.89
CA HIS A 93 12.78 -11.79 -8.56
C HIS A 93 11.86 -10.60 -8.90
N ARG A 94 12.08 -9.43 -8.29
CA ARG A 94 11.30 -8.23 -8.57
C ARG A 94 11.42 -7.81 -10.03
N LYS A 95 10.27 -7.64 -10.67
CA LYS A 95 10.15 -7.20 -12.06
C LYS A 95 9.92 -5.69 -12.15
N THR A 96 9.43 -5.07 -11.08
CA THR A 96 8.99 -3.67 -11.08
C THR A 96 9.92 -2.73 -10.32
N SER A 97 10.05 -1.50 -10.82
CA SER A 97 10.74 -0.42 -10.10
C SER A 97 9.86 0.13 -8.98
N PRO A 98 10.41 0.83 -7.97
CA PRO A 98 9.61 1.48 -6.92
C PRO A 98 8.51 2.38 -7.48
N ALA A 99 8.84 3.22 -8.48
CA ALA A 99 7.84 4.05 -9.17
C ALA A 99 6.76 3.21 -9.86
N GLY A 100 7.13 2.06 -10.44
CA GLY A 100 6.21 1.12 -11.07
C GLY A 100 5.22 0.51 -10.06
N ARG A 101 5.69 0.18 -8.86
CA ARG A 101 4.84 -0.32 -7.77
C ARG A 101 3.82 0.73 -7.31
N ILE A 102 4.27 1.97 -7.13
CA ILE A 102 3.37 3.09 -6.81
C ILE A 102 2.33 3.26 -7.91
N ALA A 103 2.76 3.36 -9.17
CA ALA A 103 1.86 3.55 -10.31
C ALA A 103 0.80 2.46 -10.36
N ARG A 104 1.21 1.19 -10.22
CA ARG A 104 0.31 0.03 -10.21
C ARG A 104 -0.73 0.13 -9.09
N ARG A 105 -0.32 0.44 -7.85
CA ARG A 105 -1.25 0.63 -6.72
C ARG A 105 -2.26 1.75 -6.94
N THR A 106 -1.91 2.75 -7.75
CA THR A 106 -2.78 3.89 -8.08
C THR A 106 -3.61 3.68 -9.36
N GLY A 107 -3.66 2.46 -9.91
CA GLY A 107 -4.39 2.17 -11.16
C GLY A 107 -3.70 2.71 -12.42
N GLY A 108 -2.42 3.07 -12.33
CA GLY A 108 -1.62 3.59 -13.43
C GLY A 108 -0.60 2.58 -13.95
N GLY A 109 -0.16 2.78 -15.20
CA GLY A 109 0.97 2.08 -15.80
C GLY A 109 2.17 2.99 -16.00
N ILE A 110 3.39 2.47 -15.83
CA ILE A 110 4.61 3.12 -16.34
C ILE A 110 4.94 2.48 -17.68
N LEU A 111 5.19 3.31 -18.69
CA LEU A 111 5.56 2.84 -20.03
C LEU A 111 6.85 1.98 -19.95
N GLY A 112 6.76 0.74 -20.44
CA GLY A 112 7.86 -0.23 -20.41
C GLY A 112 8.00 -1.03 -19.12
N ALA A 113 7.14 -0.81 -18.11
CA ALA A 113 7.06 -1.71 -16.97
C ALA A 113 6.38 -3.03 -17.36
N PRO A 114 6.83 -4.18 -16.83
CA PRO A 114 6.19 -5.47 -17.10
C PRO A 114 4.77 -5.48 -16.51
N SER A 115 3.81 -5.92 -17.32
CA SER A 115 2.45 -6.20 -16.87
C SER A 115 2.44 -7.47 -16.01
N PRO A 116 1.54 -7.57 -15.02
CA PRO A 116 1.32 -8.82 -14.32
C PRO A 116 0.87 -9.92 -15.30
N GLU A 117 1.24 -11.16 -15.02
CA GLU A 117 1.01 -12.29 -15.91
C GLU A 117 -0.35 -12.96 -15.66
N ILE A 118 -0.86 -12.86 -14.44
CA ILE A 118 -2.02 -13.59 -13.97
C ILE A 118 -3.16 -12.61 -13.69
N LYS A 119 -4.19 -12.64 -14.52
CA LYS A 119 -5.41 -11.87 -14.26
C LYS A 119 -6.29 -12.57 -13.23
N VAL A 120 -6.54 -11.96 -12.08
CA VAL A 120 -7.28 -12.60 -10.98
C VAL A 120 -8.71 -12.98 -11.39
N SER A 121 -9.39 -12.13 -12.17
CA SER A 121 -10.73 -12.41 -12.69
C SER A 121 -10.79 -13.58 -13.67
N ALA A 122 -9.66 -13.94 -14.29
CA ALA A 122 -9.56 -15.09 -15.19
C ALA A 122 -9.25 -16.41 -14.49
N LEU A 123 -8.97 -16.40 -13.18
CA LEU A 123 -8.69 -17.61 -12.42
C LEU A 123 -9.94 -18.50 -12.34
N SER A 124 -9.75 -19.82 -12.35
CA SER A 124 -10.82 -20.75 -12.01
C SER A 124 -11.22 -20.63 -10.54
N ASP A 125 -12.39 -21.12 -10.14
CA ASP A 125 -12.83 -21.07 -8.74
C ASP A 125 -11.85 -21.79 -7.80
N ALA A 126 -11.23 -22.87 -8.27
CA ALA A 126 -10.23 -23.61 -7.52
C ALA A 126 -8.93 -22.82 -7.38
N ASP A 127 -8.44 -22.21 -8.46
CA ASP A 127 -7.20 -21.42 -8.44
C ASP A 127 -7.36 -20.12 -7.65
N PHE A 128 -8.52 -19.46 -7.77
CA PHE A 128 -8.85 -18.30 -6.97
C PHE A 128 -8.88 -18.68 -5.48
N ARG A 129 -9.55 -19.78 -5.13
CA ARG A 129 -9.55 -20.26 -3.75
C ARG A 129 -8.13 -20.56 -3.23
N ALA A 130 -7.29 -21.20 -4.04
CA ALA A 130 -5.90 -21.47 -3.69
C ALA A 130 -5.08 -20.19 -3.49
N LEU A 131 -5.32 -19.15 -4.29
CA LEU A 131 -4.74 -17.82 -4.10
C LEU A 131 -5.17 -17.24 -2.74
N ILE A 132 -6.47 -17.26 -2.42
CA ILE A 132 -6.98 -16.77 -1.13
C ILE A 132 -6.37 -17.54 0.04
N GLU A 133 -6.30 -18.87 -0.05
CA GLU A 133 -5.65 -19.73 0.94
C GLU A 133 -4.17 -19.40 1.13
N THR A 134 -3.46 -19.07 0.04
CA THR A 134 -2.06 -18.61 0.09
C THR A 134 -1.94 -17.28 0.82
N LEU A 135 -2.77 -16.30 0.46
CA LEU A 135 -2.73 -14.96 1.04
C LEU A 135 -3.04 -14.97 2.54
N VAL A 136 -4.10 -15.64 2.98
CA VAL A 136 -4.48 -15.64 4.42
C VAL A 136 -3.45 -16.36 5.30
N ASN A 137 -2.63 -17.22 4.72
CA ASN A 137 -1.57 -17.96 5.42
C ASN A 137 -0.19 -17.31 5.27
N TRP A 138 -0.11 -16.13 4.66
CA TRP A 138 1.17 -15.47 4.42
C TRP A 138 1.96 -15.21 5.72
N PRO A 139 3.30 -15.40 5.75
CA PRO A 139 4.12 -15.21 6.95
C PRO A 139 4.00 -13.84 7.63
N LEU A 140 3.58 -12.81 6.89
CA LEU A 140 3.29 -11.47 7.39
C LEU A 140 2.34 -11.48 8.61
N PHE A 141 1.29 -12.31 8.58
CA PHE A 141 0.31 -12.38 9.66
C PHE A 141 0.88 -12.95 10.96
N ALA A 142 1.75 -13.94 10.85
CA ALA A 142 2.46 -14.50 12.01
C ALA A 142 3.50 -13.52 12.56
N ALA A 143 4.23 -12.82 11.68
CA ALA A 143 5.18 -11.78 12.09
C ALA A 143 4.48 -10.62 12.82
N ARG A 144 3.33 -10.17 12.31
CA ARG A 144 2.50 -9.13 12.96
C ARG A 144 2.11 -9.50 14.39
N LYS A 145 1.67 -10.74 14.63
CA LYS A 145 1.31 -11.20 15.98
C LYS A 145 2.50 -11.08 16.95
N ARG A 146 3.72 -11.34 16.50
CA ARG A 146 4.94 -11.17 17.31
C ARG A 146 5.22 -9.70 17.61
N VAL A 147 5.09 -8.82 16.61
CA VAL A 147 5.29 -7.38 16.78
C VAL A 147 4.30 -6.81 17.78
N VAL A 148 2.99 -7.05 17.59
CA VAL A 148 1.93 -6.53 18.49
C VAL A 148 2.18 -6.95 19.93
N LYS A 149 2.46 -8.23 20.17
CA LYS A 149 2.77 -8.73 21.52
C LYS A 149 3.93 -7.98 22.18
N LEU A 150 4.97 -7.65 21.41
CA LEU A 150 6.13 -6.92 21.90
C LEU A 150 5.80 -5.44 22.15
N LEU A 151 5.01 -4.81 21.28
CA LEU A 151 4.54 -3.43 21.46
C LEU A 151 3.72 -3.29 22.74
N ASP A 152 2.76 -4.20 22.97
CA ASP A 152 1.91 -4.19 24.16
C ASP A 152 2.73 -4.39 25.44
N THR A 153 3.72 -5.29 25.41
CA THR A 153 4.64 -5.51 26.55
C THR A 153 5.41 -4.25 26.92
N VAL A 154 5.88 -3.47 25.93
CA VAL A 154 6.61 -2.22 26.18
C VAL A 154 5.67 -1.13 26.72
N SER A 155 4.45 -1.03 26.19
CA SER A 155 3.43 -0.09 26.68
C SER A 155 3.04 -0.38 28.14
N GLU A 156 2.79 -1.63 28.49
CA GLU A 156 2.45 -2.03 29.87
C GLU A 156 3.56 -1.72 30.87
N LEU A 157 4.82 -1.83 30.44
CA LEU A 157 5.99 -1.48 31.27
C LEU A 157 6.13 0.04 31.46
N GLY A 158 5.75 0.85 30.45
CA GLY A 158 5.81 2.31 30.51
C GLY A 158 4.69 2.96 31.32
N GLU A 159 3.50 2.36 31.35
CA GLU A 159 2.32 2.89 32.06
C GLU A 159 2.30 2.55 33.56
N ASN A 160 2.90 1.44 33.97
CA ASN A 160 2.82 0.95 35.35
C ASN A 160 3.91 1.50 36.30
N THR A 161 4.81 2.36 35.83
CA THR A 161 5.89 2.92 36.66
C THR A 161 5.75 4.43 36.80
N GLY A 162 4.86 4.88 37.70
CA GLY A 162 4.94 6.23 38.29
C GLY A 162 6.16 6.42 39.21
N LEU A 163 7.23 5.65 39.00
CA LEU A 163 8.46 5.58 39.78
C LEU A 163 9.66 5.68 38.83
N PRO A 164 10.77 6.30 39.26
CA PRO A 164 11.97 6.43 38.44
C PRO A 164 12.43 5.05 37.97
N ALA A 165 12.71 4.94 36.67
CA ALA A 165 13.13 3.73 35.97
C ALA A 165 14.05 2.85 36.84
N SER A 166 13.52 1.72 37.31
CA SER A 166 14.31 0.74 38.06
C SER A 166 15.26 0.04 37.08
N PRO A 167 16.58 -0.01 37.34
CA PRO A 167 17.60 -0.43 36.37
C PRO A 167 17.70 -1.96 36.20
N GLN A 168 16.70 -2.74 36.63
CA GLN A 168 16.84 -4.20 36.79
C GLN A 168 16.14 -5.07 35.74
N PHE A 169 15.42 -4.48 34.78
CA PHE A 169 14.98 -5.20 33.57
C PHE A 169 15.73 -4.62 32.37
N PRO A 170 16.34 -5.44 31.50
CA PRO A 170 17.05 -4.93 30.34
C PRO A 170 16.00 -4.46 29.33
N SER A 171 15.50 -3.24 29.50
CA SER A 171 14.59 -2.58 28.54
C SER A 171 15.16 -2.72 27.13
N THR A 172 16.49 -2.59 27.00
CA THR A 172 17.29 -2.79 25.80
C THR A 172 17.09 -4.15 25.10
N PHE A 173 16.78 -5.22 25.83
CA PHE A 173 16.57 -6.56 25.24
C PHE A 173 15.18 -6.73 24.64
N VAL A 174 14.15 -6.17 25.30
CA VAL A 174 12.78 -6.14 24.76
C VAL A 174 12.70 -5.18 23.58
N GLU A 175 13.41 -4.04 23.67
CA GLU A 175 13.58 -3.06 22.59
C GLU A 175 14.23 -3.66 21.34
N ALA A 176 15.39 -4.30 21.49
CA ALA A 176 16.09 -4.93 20.37
C ALA A 176 15.26 -6.06 19.74
N ARG A 177 14.48 -6.80 20.55
CA ARG A 177 13.54 -7.81 20.05
C ARG A 177 12.37 -7.20 19.29
N GLY A 178 11.83 -6.09 19.76
CA GLY A 178 10.75 -5.34 19.08
C GLY A 178 11.18 -4.86 17.70
N GLN A 179 12.34 -4.20 17.62
CA GLN A 179 12.92 -3.74 16.36
C GLN A 179 13.21 -4.91 15.40
N SER A 180 13.80 -6.01 15.91
CA SER A 180 14.09 -7.21 15.10
C SER A 180 12.81 -7.87 14.57
N ALA A 181 11.77 -7.99 15.40
CA ALA A 181 10.49 -8.54 14.97
C ALA A 181 9.80 -7.65 13.92
N PHE A 182 9.92 -6.32 14.05
CA PHE A 182 9.40 -5.39 13.06
C PHE A 182 10.14 -5.50 11.73
N LEU A 183 11.47 -5.64 11.74
CA LEU A 183 12.25 -5.86 10.53
C LEU A 183 11.87 -7.18 9.84
N GLU A 184 11.60 -8.24 10.60
CA GLU A 184 11.06 -9.48 10.04
C GLU A 184 9.68 -9.28 9.41
N PHE A 185 8.78 -8.55 10.08
CA PHE A 185 7.47 -8.17 9.54
C PHE A 185 7.58 -7.39 8.23
N PHE A 186 8.49 -6.42 8.16
CA PHE A 186 8.79 -5.66 6.94
C PHE A 186 9.29 -6.57 5.80
N VAL A 187 10.21 -7.50 6.07
CA VAL A 187 10.68 -8.45 5.04
C VAL A 187 9.54 -9.36 4.55
N CYS A 188 8.69 -9.86 5.45
CA CYS A 188 7.51 -10.62 5.05
C CYS A 188 6.54 -9.80 4.16
N TYR A 189 6.48 -8.49 4.37
CA TYR A 189 5.72 -7.58 3.50
C TYR A 189 6.37 -7.45 2.12
N LEU A 190 7.69 -7.29 2.04
CA LEU A 190 8.39 -7.21 0.75
C LEU A 190 8.20 -8.48 -0.09
N GLU A 191 8.18 -9.64 0.55
CA GLU A 191 7.88 -10.93 -0.08
C GLU A 191 6.42 -11.00 -0.56
N LEU A 192 5.46 -10.51 0.23
CA LEU A 192 4.06 -10.44 -0.18
C LEU A 192 3.90 -9.53 -1.41
N GLU A 193 4.54 -8.36 -1.37
CA GLU A 193 4.51 -7.40 -2.47
C GLU A 193 5.10 -8.03 -3.75
N GLN A 194 6.24 -8.74 -3.64
CA GLN A 194 6.85 -9.44 -4.77
C GLN A 194 5.95 -10.55 -5.30
N PHE A 195 5.31 -11.34 -4.44
CA PHE A 195 4.35 -12.37 -4.85
C PHE A 195 3.16 -11.77 -5.60
N LEU A 196 2.62 -10.65 -5.12
CA LEU A 196 1.52 -9.94 -5.77
C LEU A 196 1.93 -9.25 -7.08
N GLU A 197 3.23 -9.15 -7.42
CA GLU A 197 3.66 -8.53 -8.68
C GLU A 197 3.17 -9.27 -9.92
N ASP A 198 2.92 -10.58 -9.80
CA ASP A 198 2.47 -11.42 -10.91
C ASP A 198 0.95 -11.36 -11.12
N TYR A 199 0.21 -10.79 -10.16
CA TYR A 199 -1.26 -10.75 -10.19
C TYR A 199 -1.77 -9.37 -10.61
N ASP A 200 -2.60 -9.36 -11.65
CA ASP A 200 -3.39 -8.21 -12.09
C ASP A 200 -4.76 -8.29 -11.42
N TYR A 201 -5.00 -7.34 -10.52
CA TYR A 201 -6.30 -7.11 -9.93
C TYR A 201 -6.73 -5.67 -10.20
N ASP A 202 -7.78 -5.54 -11.00
CA ASP A 202 -8.46 -4.29 -11.27
C ASP A 202 -9.71 -4.22 -10.38
N ALA A 203 -9.65 -3.39 -9.35
CA ALA A 203 -10.76 -3.17 -8.43
C ALA A 203 -12.01 -2.59 -9.13
N ASP A 204 -11.81 -1.94 -10.28
CA ASP A 204 -12.85 -1.32 -11.09
C ASP A 204 -13.37 -2.26 -12.20
N GLU A 205 -12.86 -3.50 -12.30
CA GLU A 205 -13.23 -4.43 -13.38
C GLU A 205 -14.73 -4.76 -13.37
N HIS A 206 -15.37 -4.68 -12.21
CA HIS A 206 -16.82 -4.87 -12.03
C HIS A 206 -17.63 -3.56 -12.08
N LEU A 207 -16.96 -2.40 -12.19
CA LEU A 207 -17.58 -1.08 -12.39
C LEU A 207 -17.75 -0.72 -13.86
N ALA A 208 -17.80 -1.73 -14.74
CA ALA A 208 -18.10 -1.53 -16.16
C ALA A 208 -19.30 -0.58 -16.32
N LEU A 209 -19.04 0.57 -16.94
CA LEU A 209 -20.10 1.54 -17.26
C LEU A 209 -21.18 0.82 -18.05
N ARG A 210 -22.45 1.08 -17.71
CA ARG A 210 -23.56 0.58 -18.52
C ARG A 210 -23.31 0.98 -19.98
N PRO A 211 -23.56 0.10 -20.97
CA PRO A 211 -23.23 0.37 -22.37
C PRO A 211 -23.73 1.74 -22.86
N GLU A 212 -24.92 2.15 -22.40
CA GLU A 212 -25.52 3.43 -22.78
C GLU A 212 -24.77 4.64 -22.21
N VAL A 213 -24.12 4.47 -21.05
CA VAL A 213 -23.29 5.50 -20.41
C VAL A 213 -21.92 5.56 -21.08
N ALA A 214 -21.33 4.41 -21.41
CA ALA A 214 -20.08 4.32 -22.16
C ALA A 214 -20.21 4.99 -23.55
N GLU A 215 -21.24 4.61 -24.32
CA GLU A 215 -21.51 5.22 -25.64
C GLU A 215 -21.80 6.73 -25.55
N ARG A 216 -22.45 7.18 -24.47
CA ARG A 216 -22.71 8.61 -24.25
C ARG A 216 -21.42 9.36 -23.95
N LEU A 217 -20.54 8.79 -23.13
CA LEU A 217 -19.22 9.36 -22.83
C LEU A 217 -18.35 9.42 -24.09
N GLU A 218 -18.31 8.37 -24.89
CA GLU A 218 -17.58 8.34 -26.16
C GLU A 218 -18.11 9.39 -27.15
N ARG A 219 -19.44 9.50 -27.32
CA ARG A 219 -20.04 10.55 -28.16
C ARG A 219 -19.72 11.95 -27.65
N SER A 220 -19.75 12.15 -26.32
CA SER A 220 -19.41 13.44 -25.72
C SER A 220 -17.95 13.80 -25.94
N ALA A 221 -17.02 12.86 -25.74
CA ALA A 221 -15.60 13.06 -25.96
C ALA A 221 -15.31 13.38 -27.43
N ALA A 222 -15.89 12.62 -28.36
CA ALA A 222 -15.77 12.86 -29.79
C ALA A 222 -16.31 14.23 -30.21
N ALA A 223 -17.43 14.68 -29.62
CA ALA A 223 -17.99 16.00 -29.88
C ALA A 223 -17.10 17.14 -29.36
N VAL A 224 -16.42 16.94 -28.22
CA VAL A 224 -15.45 17.91 -27.69
C VAL A 224 -14.21 17.97 -28.57
N GLU A 225 -13.67 16.83 -28.98
CA GLU A 225 -12.51 16.76 -29.87
C GLU A 225 -12.80 17.34 -31.26
N ALA A 226 -14.02 17.12 -31.78
CA ALA A 226 -14.49 17.71 -33.02
C ALA A 226 -14.83 19.22 -32.90
N GLY A 227 -14.79 19.78 -31.69
CA GLY A 227 -15.17 21.18 -31.43
C GLY A 227 -16.67 21.48 -31.63
N THR A 228 -17.50 20.44 -31.66
CA THR A 228 -18.96 20.53 -31.86
C THR A 228 -19.75 20.46 -30.56
N ALA A 229 -19.10 20.17 -29.44
CA ALA A 229 -19.74 20.14 -28.13
C ALA A 229 -20.04 21.56 -27.63
N GLU A 230 -21.25 21.77 -27.11
CA GLU A 230 -21.56 22.94 -26.29
C GLU A 230 -20.87 22.78 -24.94
N LEU A 231 -19.83 23.58 -24.73
CA LEU A 231 -19.06 23.60 -23.49
C LEU A 231 -19.45 24.81 -22.65
N THR A 232 -19.91 24.57 -21.43
CA THR A 232 -20.14 25.64 -20.46
C THR A 232 -18.80 26.10 -19.87
N PRO A 233 -18.46 27.40 -19.94
CA PRO A 233 -17.24 27.92 -19.33
C PRO A 233 -17.19 27.65 -17.82
N LEU A 234 -16.01 27.27 -17.31
CA LEU A 234 -15.82 26.94 -15.89
C LEU A 234 -16.27 28.06 -14.94
N ALA A 235 -16.15 29.33 -15.35
CA ALA A 235 -16.60 30.47 -14.58
C ALA A 235 -18.13 30.54 -14.41
N GLU A 236 -18.88 30.09 -15.42
CA GLU A 236 -20.34 30.02 -15.36
C GLU A 236 -20.79 28.86 -14.48
N VAL A 237 -20.15 27.69 -14.62
CA VAL A 237 -20.38 26.52 -13.75
C VAL A 237 -20.12 26.86 -12.28
N ALA A 238 -19.02 27.56 -11.99
CA ALA A 238 -18.70 27.95 -10.62
C ALA A 238 -19.70 28.95 -10.02
N LYS A 239 -20.20 29.88 -10.84
CA LYS A 239 -21.26 30.81 -10.43
C LYS A 239 -22.56 30.05 -10.11
N GLU A 240 -22.92 29.06 -10.92
CA GLU A 240 -24.12 28.23 -10.70
C GLU A 240 -24.00 27.38 -9.43
N LEU A 241 -22.82 26.84 -9.15
CA LEU A 241 -22.55 26.02 -7.97
C LEU A 241 -22.23 26.85 -6.70
N GLY A 242 -22.22 28.18 -6.77
CA GLY A 242 -21.90 29.05 -5.64
C GLY A 242 -20.44 28.96 -5.17
N ILE A 243 -19.53 28.57 -6.06
CA ILE A 243 -18.11 28.36 -5.77
C ILE A 243 -17.31 29.57 -6.22
N GLU A 244 -16.50 30.15 -5.32
CA GLU A 244 -15.52 31.16 -5.70
C GLU A 244 -14.26 30.50 -6.30
N LEU A 245 -14.06 30.67 -7.61
CA LEU A 245 -12.85 30.20 -8.28
C LEU A 245 -11.65 31.07 -7.88
N GLN A 246 -10.71 30.51 -7.12
CA GLN A 246 -9.40 31.13 -6.92
C GLN A 246 -8.52 30.94 -8.16
N LEU A 247 -8.76 31.76 -9.19
CA LEU A 247 -7.87 31.83 -10.34
C LEU A 247 -6.53 32.44 -9.91
N ARG A 248 -5.51 31.60 -9.71
CA ARG A 248 -4.12 32.08 -9.57
C ARG A 248 -3.74 32.82 -10.85
N LYS A 249 -3.57 34.14 -10.75
CA LYS A 249 -3.06 34.96 -11.87
C LYS A 249 -1.72 34.39 -12.33
N PRO A 250 -1.52 34.12 -13.63
CA PRO A 250 -0.21 33.70 -14.13
C PRO A 250 0.81 34.81 -13.88
N LYS A 251 1.79 34.54 -13.02
CA LYS A 251 3.03 35.32 -12.97
C LYS A 251 3.84 34.96 -14.20
N ASN A 252 3.71 35.75 -15.26
CA ASN A 252 4.81 36.29 -16.06
C ASN A 252 4.30 36.85 -17.40
N LYS A 253 4.37 38.19 -17.50
CA LYS A 253 4.53 38.90 -18.77
C LYS A 253 6.01 38.84 -19.15
N ARG A 254 6.30 38.60 -20.43
CA ARG A 254 7.59 38.59 -21.18
C ARG A 254 7.94 37.17 -21.63
N LEU A 255 8.21 36.86 -22.90
CA LEU A 255 8.52 37.62 -24.11
C LEU A 255 8.03 36.77 -25.29
N PHE A 256 7.52 37.38 -26.36
CA PHE A 256 8.01 37.13 -27.72
C PHE A 256 7.47 38.25 -28.62
N ARG A 257 8.37 39.19 -28.93
CA ARG A 257 8.20 40.19 -29.98
C ARG A 257 8.39 39.47 -31.32
N SER A 258 7.46 39.71 -32.24
CA SER A 258 7.69 40.05 -33.65
C SER A 258 8.86 39.34 -34.37
N ALA A 259 8.51 38.41 -35.26
CA ALA A 259 9.19 38.25 -36.54
C ALA A 259 8.12 38.00 -37.63
N ARG A 260 7.71 39.06 -38.32
CA ARG A 260 7.15 39.00 -39.67
C ARG A 260 8.15 39.68 -40.60
N THR A 261 8.70 38.92 -41.54
CA THR A 261 8.87 39.37 -42.92
C THR A 261 7.52 39.44 -43.60
#